data_AF-A0A328VI69-F1
#
_entry.id   AF-A0A328VI69-F1
#
_cell.length_a   1.000
_cell.length_b   1.000
_cell.length_c   1.000
_cell.angle_alpha   90.00
_cell.angle_beta   90.00
_cell.angle_gamma   90.00
#
_symmetry.space_group_name_H-M   'P 1'
#
loop_
_entity.id
_entity.type
_entity.pdbx_description
1 polymer ?
#
loop_
_entity_poly.entity_id
_entity_poly.type
_entity_poly.pdbx_seq_one_letter_code
_entity_poly.pdbx_strand_id
1 'polypeptide(L)'
;MGGCLDAEGCGYQNPDKVRFCARCGIPTRGSFLLGRYEIMDLLSRDRQTVTLQALDHHRGLPVTVRVLRPREATEQEREEFLQDAELAMSLSSRVNEPGSIRVTDYGQDGPVAFLVKTEFDPARQPARQFRPHMTVRVGSNLLWSEAEAAVQAAAEVREEEEEKKGVAEDEVSTERYPALPRRAVPQRQTTPTGVRDWLAEANALYEQQRYEEALAAYEVAIRSQGNPVEAWIGKGASLMLLGRPEEALAAYDYALRLRPDDPELWNSRASVLHELGRYDEEMYCYDQALALDPNSAFAWSGRGMALAEQNRPEEALLAFDRALVLDPHQSVIWQAMSDTLYSLQRYEEALIAIDRALELESQRASLWDIKGNILRRLKQPDQALPLHERALQLEPRNALYYFDKANDLRDLRRYAEALAAYDEALELDPTLAGAWYNRGNVLAALRMYEDALESYTQALRYDDGLISAWYNKGSLLHELGRYEEALEAFDRALALDAHYIAAWNNKGLSLFALGRLEEALAALDQATAFAPEEPDAWHNKAVVLERLGRSEEARSCQEWVRSLEQQAALRKT
;
A
#
# COMPACT_ATOMS: atom_id res chain seq x y z
N MET A 1 -16.04 -2.60 27.06
CA MET A 1 -15.59 -1.20 27.22
C MET A 1 -14.40 -1.22 28.16
N GLY A 2 -13.23 -0.78 27.71
CA GLY A 2 -12.03 -0.69 28.53
C GLY A 2 -11.83 0.74 29.03
N GLY A 3 -11.61 0.90 30.34
CA GLY A 3 -11.10 2.18 30.85
C GLY A 3 -9.67 2.43 30.36
N CYS A 4 -9.23 3.68 30.41
CA CYS A 4 -7.81 4.01 30.33
C CYS A 4 -7.03 3.23 31.40
N LEU A 5 -5.83 2.76 31.06
CA LEU A 5 -4.93 2.10 32.02
C LEU A 5 -4.49 3.02 33.17
N ASP A 6 -4.37 4.32 32.91
CA ASP A 6 -4.20 5.35 33.94
C ASP A 6 -5.55 5.73 34.56
N ALA A 7 -6.08 4.82 35.40
CA ALA A 7 -7.36 5.02 36.08
C ALA A 7 -7.35 6.21 37.07
N GLU A 8 -6.19 6.52 37.66
CA GLU A 8 -6.06 7.61 38.65
C GLU A 8 -5.84 9.00 38.03
N GLY A 9 -5.11 9.09 36.92
CA GLY A 9 -4.77 10.36 36.27
C GLY A 9 -5.68 10.73 35.11
N CYS A 10 -6.10 9.74 34.32
CA CYS A 10 -6.95 9.94 33.16
C CYS A 10 -8.40 9.50 33.42
N GLY A 11 -8.61 8.29 33.94
CA GLY A 11 -9.91 7.71 34.28
C GLY A 11 -10.92 7.62 33.12
N TYR A 12 -10.51 7.94 31.89
CA TYR A 12 -11.42 8.06 30.75
C TYR A 12 -11.94 6.69 30.31
N GLN A 13 -13.26 6.58 30.15
CA GLN A 13 -13.87 5.39 29.53
C GLN A 13 -13.75 5.51 28.03
N ASN A 14 -12.98 4.63 27.40
CA ASN A 14 -12.98 4.53 25.95
C ASN A 14 -14.24 3.75 25.54
N PRO A 15 -15.16 4.36 24.77
CA PRO A 15 -16.38 3.66 24.33
C PRO A 15 -16.04 2.47 23.42
N ASP A 16 -15.01 2.63 22.60
CA ASP A 16 -14.58 1.67 21.58
C ASP A 16 -13.28 0.93 21.95
N LYS A 17 -12.91 -0.10 21.18
CA LYS A 17 -11.62 -0.81 21.27
C LYS A 17 -10.46 0.01 20.66
N VAL A 18 -10.38 1.31 20.96
CA VAL A 18 -9.29 2.16 20.46
C VAL A 18 -7.94 1.73 21.03
N ARG A 19 -6.93 1.67 20.16
CA ARG A 19 -5.54 1.28 20.48
C ARG A 19 -4.91 2.16 21.55
N PHE A 20 -5.19 3.46 21.49
CA PHE A 20 -4.75 4.47 22.46
C PHE A 20 -5.95 5.19 23.08
N CYS A 21 -5.80 5.65 24.32
CA CYS A 21 -6.84 6.42 25.00
C CYS A 21 -6.96 7.82 24.38
N ALA A 22 -8.14 8.15 23.85
CA ALA A 22 -8.42 9.41 23.17
C ALA A 22 -8.21 10.68 24.03
N ARG A 23 -8.12 10.54 25.37
CA ARG A 23 -7.88 11.67 26.28
C ARG A 23 -6.40 11.93 26.54
N CYS A 24 -5.56 10.90 26.70
CA CYS A 24 -4.18 11.03 27.19
C CYS A 24 -3.10 10.38 26.30
N GLY A 25 -3.47 9.70 25.21
CA GLY A 25 -2.52 9.05 24.30
C GLY A 25 -1.88 7.75 24.81
N ILE A 26 -2.20 7.29 26.02
CA ILE A 26 -1.67 6.04 26.59
C ILE A 26 -2.36 4.83 25.91
N PRO A 27 -1.62 3.77 25.49
CA PRO A 27 -2.18 2.51 25.01
C PRO A 27 -3.26 1.92 25.93
N THR A 28 -4.22 1.21 25.35
CA THR A 28 -5.27 0.52 26.12
C THR A 28 -4.89 -0.92 26.46
N ARG A 29 -5.52 -1.52 27.49
CA ARG A 29 -5.31 -2.93 27.83
C ARG A 29 -5.76 -3.83 26.67
N GLY A 30 -4.92 -4.80 26.30
CA GLY A 30 -5.12 -5.69 25.15
C GLY A 30 -4.82 -5.05 23.80
N SER A 31 -4.36 -3.80 23.77
CA SER A 31 -3.85 -3.18 22.53
C SER A 31 -2.49 -3.77 22.16
N PHE A 32 -2.23 -3.95 20.86
CA PHE A 32 -0.94 -4.40 20.37
C PHE A 32 -0.09 -3.21 19.93
N LEU A 33 1.17 -3.18 20.35
CA LEU A 33 2.19 -2.28 19.80
C LEU A 33 3.03 -3.04 18.75
N LEU A 34 3.29 -2.42 17.60
CA LEU A 34 3.85 -3.04 16.38
C LEU A 34 3.27 -4.43 16.05
N GLY A 35 1.97 -4.66 16.26
CA GLY A 35 1.33 -5.97 16.09
C GLY A 35 1.85 -7.12 17.00
N ARG A 36 2.81 -6.86 17.90
CA ARG A 36 3.61 -7.90 18.58
C ARG A 36 3.55 -7.86 20.11
N TYR A 37 3.47 -6.67 20.70
CA TYR A 37 3.52 -6.52 22.16
C TYR A 37 2.11 -6.17 22.67
N GLU A 38 1.45 -7.15 23.27
CA GLU A 38 0.12 -6.94 23.87
C GLU A 38 0.27 -6.21 25.20
N ILE A 39 -0.32 -5.03 25.32
CA ILE A 39 -0.29 -4.21 26.54
C ILE A 39 -1.18 -4.85 27.62
N MET A 40 -0.57 -5.22 28.74
CA MET A 40 -1.25 -5.89 29.85
C MET A 40 -1.68 -4.88 30.93
N ASP A 41 -0.75 -4.06 31.41
CA ASP A 41 -0.96 -3.26 32.61
C ASP A 41 -0.10 -1.99 32.67
N LEU A 42 -0.49 -1.05 33.54
CA LEU A 42 0.30 0.13 33.91
C LEU A 42 1.19 -0.21 35.11
N LEU A 43 2.51 -0.09 34.97
CA LEU A 43 3.49 -0.34 36.03
C LEU A 43 3.85 0.93 36.81
N SER A 44 4.09 2.05 36.10
CA SER A 44 4.41 3.33 36.72
C SER A 44 3.95 4.52 35.87
N ARG A 45 3.73 5.67 36.53
CA ARG A 45 3.41 6.94 35.87
C ARG A 45 4.33 8.04 36.41
N ASP A 46 5.12 8.61 35.52
CA ASP A 46 5.87 9.84 35.72
C ASP A 46 5.09 11.03 35.15
N ARG A 47 5.66 12.24 35.28
CA ARG A 47 5.08 13.45 34.69
C ARG A 47 4.92 13.32 33.17
N GLN A 48 6.00 13.08 32.46
CA GLN A 48 6.02 13.05 30.99
C GLN A 48 5.84 11.64 30.39
N THR A 49 6.04 10.57 31.16
CA THR A 49 6.02 9.18 30.67
C THR A 49 5.18 8.25 31.54
N VAL A 50 4.70 7.14 30.97
CA VAL A 50 4.22 5.97 31.71
C VAL A 50 5.06 4.75 31.33
N THR A 51 5.21 3.81 32.27
CA THR A 51 5.79 2.49 32.00
C THR A 51 4.66 1.47 32.06
N LEU A 52 4.48 0.72 30.97
CA LEU A 52 3.50 -0.34 30.83
C LEU A 52 4.18 -1.71 30.89
N GLN A 53 3.45 -2.73 31.33
CA GLN A 53 3.80 -4.13 31.10
C GLN A 53 3.18 -4.58 29.77
N ALA A 54 3.93 -5.31 28.96
CA ALA A 54 3.42 -5.95 27.76
C ALA A 54 3.94 -7.39 27.62
N LEU A 55 3.27 -8.19 26.81
CA LEU A 55 3.70 -9.55 26.45
C LEU A 55 4.22 -9.56 25.01
N ASP A 56 5.48 -9.97 24.81
CA ASP A 56 6.04 -10.24 23.49
C ASP A 56 5.52 -11.59 22.98
N HIS A 57 4.51 -11.58 22.10
CA HIS A 57 3.87 -12.80 21.59
C HIS A 57 4.81 -13.70 20.77
N HIS A 58 5.88 -13.16 20.17
CA HIS A 58 6.85 -13.99 19.42
C HIS A 58 7.79 -14.77 20.34
N ARG A 59 8.00 -14.30 21.59
CA ARG A 59 8.92 -14.93 22.55
C ARG A 59 8.22 -15.52 23.76
N GLY A 60 6.94 -15.19 23.99
CA GLY A 60 6.19 -15.54 25.20
C GLY A 60 6.76 -14.89 26.47
N LEU A 61 7.46 -13.76 26.34
CA LEU A 61 8.17 -13.11 27.45
C LEU A 61 7.54 -11.78 27.84
N PRO A 62 7.45 -11.46 29.14
CA PRO A 62 7.05 -10.13 29.58
C PRO A 62 8.16 -9.11 29.27
N VAL A 63 7.74 -7.94 28.81
CA VAL A 63 8.57 -6.76 28.53
C VAL A 63 7.96 -5.54 29.23
N THR A 64 8.72 -4.47 29.41
CA THR A 64 8.14 -3.17 29.79
C THR A 64 8.23 -2.16 28.65
N VAL A 65 7.22 -1.30 28.50
CA VAL A 65 7.15 -0.29 27.43
C VAL A 65 7.06 1.09 28.06
N ARG A 66 8.00 1.97 27.74
CA ARG A 66 7.99 3.36 28.20
C ARG A 66 7.29 4.20 27.13
N VAL A 67 6.25 4.91 27.55
CA VAL A 67 5.32 5.61 26.68
C VAL A 67 5.30 7.09 27.06
N LEU A 68 5.55 7.99 26.11
CA LEU A 68 5.40 9.43 26.29
C LEU A 68 3.92 9.80 26.46
N ARG A 69 3.64 10.83 27.26
CA ARG A 69 2.32 11.42 27.45
C ARG A 69 2.27 12.72 26.66
N PRO A 70 1.93 12.69 25.36
CA PRO A 70 2.28 13.77 24.43
C PRO A 70 1.43 15.03 24.62
N ARG A 71 0.38 14.99 25.44
CA ARG A 71 -0.38 16.19 25.87
C ARG A 71 0.19 16.88 27.11
N GLU A 72 1.12 16.22 27.80
CA GLU A 72 1.78 16.73 29.01
C GLU A 72 3.29 16.95 28.80
N ALA A 73 3.85 16.49 27.68
CA ALA A 73 5.21 16.74 27.24
C ALA A 73 5.32 18.02 26.39
N THR A 74 6.24 18.89 26.76
CA THR A 74 6.74 20.00 25.95
C THR A 74 7.47 19.49 24.69
N GLU A 75 7.76 20.39 23.76
CA GLU A 75 8.54 20.09 22.55
C GLU A 75 9.96 19.59 22.90
N GLN A 76 10.63 20.24 23.86
CA GLN A 76 11.93 19.78 24.36
C GLN A 76 11.83 18.40 25.05
N GLU A 77 10.80 18.15 25.87
CA GLU A 77 10.61 16.82 26.50
C GLU A 77 10.29 15.71 25.46
N ARG A 78 9.71 16.05 24.29
CA ARG A 78 9.57 15.12 23.15
C ARG A 78 10.92 14.85 22.50
N GLU A 79 11.69 15.90 22.22
CA GLU A 79 13.01 15.77 21.59
C GLU A 79 13.96 14.95 22.48
N GLU A 80 14.00 15.23 23.78
CA GLU A 80 14.75 14.44 24.78
C GLU A 80 14.28 12.98 24.84
N PHE A 81 12.96 12.73 24.77
CA PHE A 81 12.41 11.37 24.72
C PHE A 81 12.78 10.62 23.43
N LEU A 82 12.84 11.31 22.30
CA LEU A 82 13.28 10.75 21.02
C LEU A 82 14.79 10.50 20.99
N GLN A 83 15.61 11.40 21.55
CA GLN A 83 17.05 11.20 21.73
C GLN A 83 17.34 10.02 22.68
N ASP A 84 16.58 9.87 23.78
CA ASP A 84 16.63 8.70 24.66
C ASP A 84 16.33 7.40 23.89
N ALA A 85 15.29 7.41 23.03
CA ALA A 85 14.91 6.28 22.20
C ALA A 85 15.99 5.95 21.14
N GLU A 86 16.55 6.96 20.48
CA GLU A 86 17.60 6.82 19.48
C GLU A 86 18.92 6.33 20.11
N LEU A 87 19.27 6.84 21.29
CA LEU A 87 20.41 6.34 22.05
C LEU A 87 20.22 4.87 22.43
N ALA A 88 19.04 4.49 22.92
CA ALA A 88 18.70 3.10 23.22
C ALA A 88 18.78 2.20 21.97
N MET A 89 18.32 2.67 20.81
CA MET A 89 18.49 1.98 19.52
C MET A 89 19.97 1.77 19.19
N SER A 90 20.80 2.83 19.26
CA SER A 90 22.22 2.78 18.91
C SER A 90 23.03 1.85 19.82
N LEU A 91 22.60 1.68 21.07
CA LEU A 91 23.20 0.74 22.02
C LEU A 91 22.73 -0.70 21.76
N SER A 92 21.44 -0.91 21.47
CA SER A 92 20.86 -2.24 21.20
C SER A 92 21.44 -2.93 19.96
N SER A 93 21.90 -2.17 18.96
CA SER A 93 22.54 -2.71 17.75
C SER A 93 24.03 -2.99 17.92
N ARG A 94 24.68 -2.38 18.92
CA ARG A 94 26.13 -2.49 19.17
C ARG A 94 26.47 -3.43 20.33
N VAL A 95 25.55 -3.62 21.26
CA VAL A 95 25.72 -4.49 22.42
C VAL A 95 24.64 -5.56 22.38
N ASN A 96 25.07 -6.83 22.33
CA ASN A 96 24.20 -8.00 22.52
C ASN A 96 23.77 -8.11 24.00
N GLU A 97 23.16 -7.06 24.56
CA GLU A 97 22.52 -7.13 25.87
C GLU A 97 21.19 -7.90 25.74
N PRO A 98 21.00 -9.00 26.49
CA PRO A 98 19.73 -9.72 26.45
C PRO A 98 18.64 -8.88 27.12
N GLY A 99 17.83 -8.18 26.32
CA GLY A 99 16.58 -7.59 26.77
C GLY A 99 16.19 -6.23 26.18
N SER A 100 17.05 -5.59 25.38
CA SER A 100 16.58 -4.48 24.53
C SER A 100 15.75 -5.04 23.38
N ILE A 101 14.47 -4.71 23.35
CA ILE A 101 13.56 -5.03 22.25
C ILE A 101 12.96 -3.70 21.77
N ARG A 102 12.68 -3.54 20.46
CA ARG A 102 12.23 -2.27 19.88
C ARG A 102 10.70 -2.25 19.72
N VAL A 103 10.12 -1.13 20.13
CA VAL A 103 8.82 -0.61 19.72
C VAL A 103 9.05 0.83 19.27
N THR A 104 8.38 1.24 18.21
CA THR A 104 8.17 2.64 17.85
C THR A 104 6.72 2.69 17.41
N ASP A 105 5.87 3.46 18.08
CA ASP A 105 4.42 3.41 17.83
C ASP A 105 3.80 4.80 17.93
N TYR A 106 2.80 5.06 17.10
CA TYR A 106 2.26 6.40 16.84
C TYR A 106 0.82 6.52 17.36
N GLY A 107 0.62 7.52 18.21
CA GLY A 107 -0.68 7.91 18.77
C GLY A 107 -1.12 9.24 18.18
N GLN A 108 -2.18 9.84 18.74
CA GLN A 108 -2.80 11.07 18.19
C GLN A 108 -1.83 12.25 18.02
N ASP A 109 -0.82 12.37 18.90
CA ASP A 109 0.03 13.57 18.99
C ASP A 109 1.53 13.26 18.74
N GLY A 110 1.83 12.19 17.97
CA GLY A 110 3.20 11.79 17.57
C GLY A 110 3.64 10.41 18.08
N PRO A 111 4.95 10.07 17.96
CA PRO A 111 5.51 8.83 18.49
C PRO A 111 5.37 8.78 20.02
N VAL A 112 4.64 7.79 20.51
CA VAL A 112 4.25 7.66 21.92
C VAL A 112 4.94 6.53 22.64
N ALA A 113 5.54 5.54 22.00
CA ALA A 113 6.07 4.36 22.72
C ALA A 113 7.47 3.93 22.25
N PHE A 114 8.36 3.63 23.21
CA PHE A 114 9.51 2.77 23.00
C PHE A 114 9.71 1.76 24.14
N LEU A 115 10.11 0.54 23.78
CA LEU A 115 10.19 -0.57 24.73
C LEU A 115 11.49 -0.52 25.55
N VAL A 116 11.37 -0.74 26.85
CA VAL A 116 12.47 -0.73 27.83
C VAL A 116 12.50 -2.09 28.54
N LYS A 117 13.53 -2.90 28.25
CA LYS A 117 13.87 -4.15 28.95
C LYS A 117 12.84 -5.31 28.94
N THR A 118 13.35 -6.51 28.71
CA THR A 118 12.97 -7.70 29.51
C THR A 118 13.75 -7.68 30.82
N GLU A 119 13.16 -8.08 31.95
CA GLU A 119 13.96 -8.33 33.16
C GLU A 119 14.90 -9.52 32.93
N PHE A 120 16.20 -9.27 33.11
CA PHE A 120 17.25 -10.29 33.03
C PHE A 120 17.40 -10.95 34.40
N ASP A 121 17.08 -12.25 34.51
CA ASP A 121 17.30 -13.03 35.73
C ASP A 121 18.82 -13.19 36.00
N PRO A 122 19.36 -12.60 37.10
CA PRO A 122 20.80 -12.67 37.40
C PRO A 122 21.31 -14.07 37.78
N ALA A 123 20.45 -15.08 37.91
CA ALA A 123 20.82 -16.43 38.34
C ALA A 123 21.70 -17.21 37.35
N ARG A 124 21.97 -16.70 36.13
CA ARG A 124 22.77 -17.39 35.10
C ARG A 124 24.03 -16.63 34.65
N GLN A 125 25.11 -16.89 35.42
CA GLN A 125 26.54 -16.89 35.04
C GLN A 125 27.36 -15.57 35.07
N PRO A 126 28.70 -15.66 35.23
CA PRO A 126 29.45 -14.71 36.05
C PRO A 126 30.24 -13.63 35.28
N ALA A 127 30.59 -12.59 36.04
CA ALA A 127 31.19 -11.34 35.59
C ALA A 127 32.51 -11.44 34.79
N ARG A 128 32.65 -10.56 33.80
CA ARG A 128 33.93 -9.95 33.42
C ARG A 128 33.80 -8.43 33.42
N GLN A 129 34.81 -7.78 33.99
CA GLN A 129 34.82 -6.33 34.22
C GLN A 129 35.14 -5.56 32.92
N PHE A 130 34.38 -4.51 32.65
CA PHE A 130 34.67 -3.53 31.61
C PHE A 130 35.36 -2.29 32.21
N ARG A 131 36.25 -1.63 31.46
CA ARG A 131 36.81 -0.30 31.80
C ARG A 131 36.43 0.71 30.71
N PRO A 132 35.96 1.91 31.05
CA PRO A 132 35.56 2.91 30.06
C PRO A 132 36.74 3.74 29.56
N HIS A 133 36.65 4.23 28.32
CA HIS A 133 37.43 5.36 27.81
C HIS A 133 36.51 6.42 27.20
N MET A 134 36.94 7.68 27.28
CA MET A 134 36.14 8.89 27.04
C MET A 134 35.96 9.23 25.56
N THR A 135 34.84 9.90 25.27
CA THR A 135 34.48 10.53 23.99
C THR A 135 35.13 11.89 23.79
N VAL A 136 35.17 12.36 22.53
CA VAL A 136 35.36 13.77 22.16
C VAL A 136 34.26 14.16 21.15
N ARG A 137 33.68 15.36 21.31
CA ARG A 137 32.57 15.90 20.51
C ARG A 137 33.01 17.22 19.86
N VAL A 138 32.75 17.40 18.56
CA VAL A 138 32.66 18.68 17.83
C VAL A 138 31.76 18.40 16.60
N GLY A 139 30.76 19.19 16.18
CA GLY A 139 30.13 20.36 16.81
C GLY A 139 30.04 21.60 15.91
N SER A 140 29.02 21.69 15.02
CA SER A 140 28.45 22.96 14.53
C SER A 140 27.22 22.77 13.62
N ASN A 141 26.16 23.53 13.86
CA ASN A 141 24.93 23.60 13.04
C ASN A 141 25.12 24.40 11.74
N LEU A 142 24.16 24.33 10.81
CA LEU A 142 23.58 25.50 10.13
C LEU A 142 22.21 25.15 9.48
N LEU A 143 21.27 26.10 9.51
CA LEU A 143 19.89 25.99 9.02
C LEU A 143 19.77 26.51 7.59
N TRP A 144 18.86 25.94 6.77
CA TRP A 144 18.23 26.62 5.64
C TRP A 144 16.81 26.09 5.40
N SER A 145 15.84 27.01 5.30
CA SER A 145 14.42 26.73 5.05
C SER A 145 13.88 27.73 4.03
N GLU A 146 13.85 27.38 2.74
CA GLU A 146 13.20 28.18 1.68
C GLU A 146 13.01 27.42 0.34
N ALA A 147 13.11 26.09 0.32
CA ALA A 147 13.07 25.28 -0.91
C ALA A 147 11.72 24.57 -1.20
N GLU A 148 10.81 24.50 -0.23
CA GLU A 148 9.56 23.70 -0.33
C GLU A 148 8.47 24.38 -1.18
N ALA A 149 8.56 25.70 -1.40
CA ALA A 149 7.52 26.46 -2.11
C ALA A 149 7.59 26.38 -3.64
N ALA A 150 8.58 25.72 -4.23
CA ALA A 150 8.82 25.71 -5.68
C ALA A 150 8.25 24.47 -6.41
N VAL A 151 8.07 23.34 -5.70
CA VAL A 151 7.69 22.05 -6.33
C VAL A 151 6.17 21.89 -6.49
N GLN A 152 5.36 22.56 -5.66
CA GLN A 152 3.89 22.43 -5.66
C GLN A 152 3.16 23.30 -6.71
N ALA A 153 3.86 24.06 -7.56
CA ALA A 153 3.26 24.99 -8.52
C ALA A 153 3.27 24.51 -9.99
N ALA A 154 3.74 23.29 -10.27
CA ALA A 154 3.95 22.78 -11.64
C ALA A 154 2.90 21.75 -12.13
N ALA A 155 1.88 21.43 -11.33
CA ALA A 155 0.94 20.34 -11.60
C ALA A 155 -0.44 20.77 -12.17
N GLU A 156 -0.75 22.07 -12.27
CA GLU A 156 -2.10 22.57 -12.61
C GLU A 156 -2.19 23.36 -13.94
N VAL A 157 -1.52 22.91 -15.02
CA VAL A 157 -1.92 23.28 -16.40
C VAL A 157 -1.60 22.15 -17.39
N ARG A 158 -2.57 21.25 -17.67
CA ARG A 158 -2.70 20.52 -18.96
C ARG A 158 -3.98 19.68 -19.08
N GLU A 159 -5.12 20.35 -19.13
CA GLU A 159 -6.19 19.93 -20.05
C GLU A 159 -6.25 20.95 -21.21
N GLU A 160 -6.77 20.48 -22.35
CA GLU A 160 -7.00 21.18 -23.62
C GLU A 160 -5.80 21.36 -24.60
N GLU A 161 -6.13 21.14 -25.88
CA GLU A 161 -5.39 21.45 -27.13
C GLU A 161 -4.12 20.64 -27.54
N GLU A 162 -4.33 19.41 -28.04
CA GLU A 162 -3.72 19.00 -29.33
C GLU A 162 -4.76 18.28 -30.21
N GLU A 163 -5.53 19.02 -31.00
CA GLU A 163 -6.21 18.48 -32.18
C GLU A 163 -5.77 19.25 -33.44
N LYS A 164 -5.30 18.52 -34.46
CA LYS A 164 -5.01 18.95 -35.84
C LYS A 164 -3.76 19.82 -36.08
N LYS A 165 -2.64 19.13 -36.36
CA LYS A 165 -1.54 19.67 -37.19
C LYS A 165 -1.99 19.87 -38.64
N GLY A 166 -1.76 21.06 -39.20
CA GLY A 166 -1.98 21.40 -40.61
C GLY A 166 -0.75 22.12 -41.19
N VAL A 167 -0.25 21.62 -42.32
CA VAL A 167 1.02 21.99 -42.98
C VAL A 167 0.96 23.38 -43.65
N ALA A 168 2.04 24.18 -43.54
CA ALA A 168 2.67 24.90 -44.67
C ALA A 168 3.98 25.62 -44.25
N GLU A 169 4.98 25.57 -45.13
CA GLU A 169 6.18 26.42 -45.12
C GLU A 169 5.87 27.77 -45.81
N ASP A 170 6.56 28.85 -45.46
CA ASP A 170 7.03 29.83 -46.47
C ASP A 170 8.08 30.81 -45.92
N GLU A 171 8.92 31.34 -46.83
CA GLU A 171 10.07 32.21 -46.54
C GLU A 171 9.68 33.71 -46.37
N VAL A 172 10.62 34.53 -45.86
CA VAL A 172 11.15 35.79 -46.46
C VAL A 172 11.72 36.78 -45.41
N SER A 173 12.64 37.63 -45.88
CA SER A 173 13.76 38.27 -45.19
C SER A 173 13.59 39.75 -44.75
N THR A 174 14.28 40.12 -43.65
CA THR A 174 15.04 41.39 -43.39
C THR A 174 14.35 42.77 -43.53
N GLU A 175 14.51 43.73 -42.60
CA GLU A 175 15.72 44.60 -42.51
C GLU A 175 15.69 45.66 -41.36
N ARG A 176 16.91 46.11 -40.96
CA ARG A 176 17.34 47.43 -40.39
C ARG A 176 17.16 47.82 -38.90
N TYR A 177 18.32 48.16 -38.31
CA TYR A 177 18.55 48.99 -37.10
C TYR A 177 18.61 50.51 -37.43
N PRO A 178 18.52 51.42 -36.43
CA PRO A 178 19.77 52.04 -35.91
C PRO A 178 19.79 52.35 -34.38
N ALA A 179 20.95 52.79 -33.91
CA ALA A 179 21.28 53.19 -32.51
C ALA A 179 22.09 54.53 -32.54
N LEU A 180 22.44 55.26 -31.48
CA LEU A 180 22.34 55.18 -29.99
C LEU A 180 22.55 56.64 -29.45
N PRO A 181 22.28 57.00 -28.17
CA PRO A 181 23.42 57.13 -27.24
C PRO A 181 23.14 56.85 -25.74
N ARG A 182 24.22 56.56 -25.01
CA ARG A 182 24.26 56.20 -23.58
C ARG A 182 24.42 57.41 -22.65
N ARG A 183 24.01 57.26 -21.39
CA ARG A 183 24.68 57.90 -20.23
C ARG A 183 25.17 56.80 -19.29
N ALA A 184 26.34 56.99 -18.67
CA ALA A 184 27.08 55.95 -17.93
C ALA A 184 27.47 56.43 -16.52
N VAL A 185 27.98 55.49 -15.70
CA VAL A 185 28.98 55.58 -14.60
C VAL A 185 28.58 54.63 -13.44
N PRO A 186 29.48 53.84 -12.82
CA PRO A 186 30.76 53.28 -13.29
C PRO A 186 30.80 51.73 -13.23
N GLN A 187 31.80 51.13 -13.88
CA GLN A 187 32.02 49.68 -13.86
C GLN A 187 32.68 49.21 -12.55
N ARG A 188 32.16 48.15 -11.92
CA ARG A 188 33.06 47.12 -11.37
C ARG A 188 33.55 46.28 -12.56
N GLN A 189 34.86 46.17 -12.71
CA GLN A 189 35.48 45.44 -13.81
C GLN A 189 35.35 43.93 -13.57
N THR A 190 34.40 43.28 -14.23
CA THR A 190 34.47 41.84 -14.52
C THR A 190 35.04 41.69 -15.93
N THR A 191 36.26 41.16 -16.02
CA THR A 191 36.92 40.80 -17.28
C THR A 191 36.05 39.82 -18.09
N PRO A 192 35.84 40.03 -19.40
CA PRO A 192 35.06 39.11 -20.22
C PRO A 192 35.91 37.87 -20.60
N THR A 193 35.94 36.87 -19.72
CA THR A 193 36.40 35.52 -20.05
C THR A 193 35.25 34.74 -20.68
N GLY A 194 35.13 34.82 -22.00
CA GLY A 194 34.03 34.24 -22.77
C GLY A 194 34.10 32.71 -22.90
N VAL A 195 33.81 32.00 -21.81
CA VAL A 195 33.41 30.59 -21.84
C VAL A 195 31.90 30.57 -21.59
N ARG A 196 31.12 30.01 -22.52
CA ARG A 196 29.68 29.84 -22.37
C ARG A 196 29.43 28.83 -21.25
N ASP A 197 28.61 29.21 -20.27
CA ASP A 197 28.28 28.31 -19.16
C ASP A 197 27.16 27.34 -19.57
N TRP A 198 27.57 26.25 -20.21
CA TRP A 198 26.68 25.22 -20.69
C TRP A 198 25.96 24.46 -19.58
N LEU A 199 26.51 24.41 -18.36
CA LEU A 199 25.83 23.79 -17.21
C LEU A 199 24.65 24.66 -16.76
N ALA A 200 24.88 25.97 -16.55
CA ALA A 200 23.81 26.89 -16.19
C ALA A 200 22.71 26.98 -17.27
N GLU A 201 23.09 26.90 -18.55
CA GLU A 201 22.14 26.86 -19.66
C GLU A 201 21.36 25.54 -19.72
N ALA A 202 22.01 24.39 -19.48
CA ALA A 202 21.35 23.09 -19.44
C ALA A 202 20.34 23.01 -18.29
N ASN A 203 20.70 23.49 -17.09
CA ASN A 203 19.79 23.60 -15.96
C ASN A 203 18.58 24.48 -16.33
N ALA A 204 18.80 25.66 -16.93
CA ALA A 204 17.71 26.55 -17.34
C ALA A 204 16.78 25.94 -18.40
N LEU A 205 17.29 25.07 -19.29
CA LEU A 205 16.48 24.31 -20.26
C LEU A 205 15.71 23.16 -19.59
N TYR A 206 16.30 22.51 -18.59
CA TYR A 206 15.67 21.47 -17.79
C TYR A 206 14.46 22.01 -17.01
N GLU A 207 14.61 23.16 -16.34
CA GLU A 207 13.49 23.87 -15.68
C GLU A 207 12.37 24.31 -16.66
N GLN A 208 12.71 24.51 -17.94
CA GLN A 208 11.74 24.79 -19.01
C GLN A 208 11.08 23.52 -19.59
N GLN A 209 11.35 22.34 -19.01
CA GLN A 209 10.91 21.03 -19.50
C GLN A 209 11.40 20.68 -20.93
N ARG A 210 12.48 21.32 -21.40
CA ARG A 210 13.06 21.13 -22.74
C ARG A 210 14.17 20.09 -22.68
N TYR A 211 13.82 18.87 -22.30
CA TYR A 211 14.77 17.84 -21.85
C TYR A 211 15.78 17.40 -22.93
N GLU A 212 15.41 17.34 -24.21
CA GLU A 212 16.35 17.03 -25.30
C GLU A 212 17.40 18.12 -25.50
N GLU A 213 17.01 19.39 -25.36
CA GLU A 213 17.93 20.54 -25.48
C GLU A 213 18.80 20.67 -24.22
N ALA A 214 18.23 20.42 -23.04
CA ALA A 214 18.96 20.32 -21.79
C ALA A 214 20.02 19.20 -21.86
N LEU A 215 19.64 18.00 -22.31
CA LEU A 215 20.54 16.87 -22.55
C LEU A 215 21.70 17.24 -23.50
N ALA A 216 21.39 17.89 -24.63
CA ALA A 216 22.42 18.34 -25.56
C ALA A 216 23.38 19.36 -24.92
N ALA A 217 22.87 20.29 -24.12
CA ALA A 217 23.67 21.27 -23.38
C ALA A 217 24.54 20.61 -22.28
N TYR A 218 24.00 19.66 -21.51
CA TYR A 218 24.77 18.86 -20.55
C TYR A 218 25.91 18.09 -21.22
N GLU A 219 25.69 17.49 -22.39
CA GLU A 219 26.74 16.82 -23.15
C GLU A 219 27.83 17.78 -23.66
N VAL A 220 27.52 19.04 -23.92
CA VAL A 220 28.54 20.07 -24.22
C VAL A 220 29.26 20.51 -22.95
N ALA A 221 28.57 20.67 -21.81
CA ALA A 221 29.18 20.96 -20.52
C ALA A 221 30.19 19.88 -20.11
N ILE A 222 29.79 18.60 -20.16
CA ILE A 222 30.63 17.42 -19.94
C ILE A 222 31.94 17.49 -20.75
N ARG A 223 31.84 17.78 -22.05
CA ARG A 223 32.99 17.83 -22.98
C ARG A 223 33.87 19.07 -22.83
N SER A 224 33.31 20.21 -22.42
CA SER A 224 34.00 21.52 -22.49
C SER A 224 34.43 22.08 -21.14
N GLN A 225 33.79 21.69 -20.04
CA GLN A 225 34.02 22.22 -18.69
C GLN A 225 34.76 21.24 -17.76
N GLY A 226 35.36 20.18 -18.30
CA GLY A 226 36.19 19.24 -17.53
C GLY A 226 35.40 18.21 -16.75
N ASN A 227 34.29 17.72 -17.30
CA ASN A 227 33.50 16.61 -16.77
C ASN A 227 32.84 16.86 -15.38
N PRO A 228 32.11 17.98 -15.18
CA PRO A 228 31.45 18.28 -13.90
C PRO A 228 30.40 17.23 -13.53
N VAL A 229 30.33 16.87 -12.25
CA VAL A 229 29.42 15.83 -11.72
C VAL A 229 27.97 16.25 -11.93
N GLU A 230 27.70 17.53 -11.73
CA GLU A 230 26.40 18.19 -11.86
C GLU A 230 25.82 18.04 -13.27
N ALA A 231 26.66 18.05 -14.31
CA ALA A 231 26.21 17.82 -15.68
C ALA A 231 25.89 16.33 -15.96
N TRP A 232 26.50 15.39 -15.25
CA TRP A 232 26.13 13.97 -15.31
C TRP A 232 24.81 13.71 -14.56
N ILE A 233 24.60 14.36 -13.42
CA ILE A 233 23.31 14.33 -12.69
C ILE A 233 22.20 14.87 -13.59
N GLY A 234 22.36 16.08 -14.13
CA GLY A 234 21.37 16.70 -15.00
C GLY A 234 21.12 15.91 -16.29
N LYS A 235 22.17 15.30 -16.87
CA LYS A 235 22.04 14.35 -17.99
C LYS A 235 21.22 13.11 -17.59
N GLY A 236 21.50 12.50 -16.44
CA GLY A 236 20.77 11.35 -15.92
C GLY A 236 19.29 11.66 -15.72
N ALA A 237 18.98 12.77 -15.04
CA ALA A 237 17.61 13.22 -14.79
C ALA A 237 16.86 13.54 -16.10
N SER A 238 17.51 14.20 -17.06
CA SER A 238 16.93 14.47 -18.38
C SER A 238 16.63 13.18 -19.14
N LEU A 239 17.50 12.17 -19.06
CA LEU A 239 17.31 10.89 -19.74
C LEU A 239 16.16 10.07 -19.12
N MET A 240 15.95 10.15 -17.81
CA MET A 240 14.77 9.55 -17.15
C MET A 240 13.46 10.13 -17.69
N LEU A 241 13.35 11.46 -17.73
CA LEU A 241 12.16 12.15 -18.24
C LEU A 241 11.93 11.96 -19.75
N LEU A 242 12.97 11.54 -20.48
CA LEU A 242 12.90 11.14 -21.89
C LEU A 242 12.64 9.64 -22.11
N GLY A 243 12.39 8.86 -21.04
CA GLY A 243 12.14 7.42 -21.12
C GLY A 243 13.36 6.60 -21.59
N ARG A 244 14.58 7.02 -21.23
CA ARG A 244 15.85 6.37 -21.59
C ARG A 244 16.64 5.91 -20.34
N PRO A 245 16.06 5.01 -19.52
CA PRO A 245 16.61 4.68 -18.20
C PRO A 245 17.98 3.97 -18.25
N GLU A 246 18.29 3.17 -19.26
CA GLU A 246 19.62 2.53 -19.37
C GLU A 246 20.75 3.55 -19.60
N GLU A 247 20.48 4.61 -20.36
CA GLU A 247 21.43 5.70 -20.56
C GLU A 247 21.52 6.62 -19.34
N ALA A 248 20.40 6.81 -18.62
CA ALA A 248 20.39 7.50 -17.33
C ALA A 248 21.25 6.76 -16.29
N LEU A 249 21.12 5.43 -16.22
CA LEU A 249 21.92 4.58 -15.33
C LEU A 249 23.40 4.72 -15.64
N ALA A 250 23.78 4.70 -16.92
CA ALA A 250 25.16 4.93 -17.33
C ALA A 250 25.67 6.33 -16.92
N ALA A 251 24.82 7.36 -16.98
CA ALA A 251 25.18 8.72 -16.53
C ALA A 251 25.41 8.78 -15.01
N TYR A 252 24.53 8.16 -14.20
CA TYR A 252 24.70 8.09 -12.75
C TYR A 252 25.88 7.21 -12.32
N ASP A 253 26.15 6.10 -13.02
CA ASP A 253 27.36 5.28 -12.82
C ASP A 253 28.64 6.11 -13.08
N TYR A 254 28.63 7.02 -14.06
CA TYR A 254 29.75 7.95 -14.26
C TYR A 254 29.82 9.03 -13.18
N ALA A 255 28.70 9.58 -12.72
CA ALA A 255 28.68 10.54 -11.61
C ALA A 255 29.26 9.93 -10.32
N LEU A 256 28.84 8.73 -9.95
CA LEU A 256 29.34 8.00 -8.77
C LEU A 256 30.83 7.64 -8.85
N ARG A 257 31.39 7.42 -10.06
CA ARG A 257 32.85 7.25 -10.22
C ARG A 257 33.63 8.53 -9.93
N LEU A 258 33.01 9.70 -10.09
CA LEU A 258 33.63 11.00 -9.78
C LEU A 258 33.44 11.37 -8.30
N ARG A 259 32.30 11.01 -7.70
CA ARG A 259 31.94 11.29 -6.31
C ARG A 259 31.18 10.10 -5.68
N PRO A 260 31.89 9.08 -5.17
CA PRO A 260 31.28 7.86 -4.64
C PRO A 260 30.70 8.01 -3.22
N ASP A 261 31.05 9.11 -2.55
CA ASP A 261 30.70 9.49 -1.18
C ASP A 261 29.43 10.35 -1.06
N ASP A 262 28.68 10.49 -2.16
CA ASP A 262 27.46 11.30 -2.26
C ASP A 262 26.20 10.42 -2.16
N PRO A 263 25.41 10.50 -1.08
CA PRO A 263 24.21 9.68 -0.91
C PRO A 263 23.09 10.04 -1.90
N GLU A 264 23.04 11.27 -2.41
CA GLU A 264 22.02 11.69 -3.39
C GLU A 264 22.24 11.01 -4.74
N LEU A 265 23.50 10.77 -5.12
CA LEU A 265 23.83 10.00 -6.32
C LEU A 265 23.43 8.53 -6.22
N TRP A 266 23.61 7.91 -5.05
CA TRP A 266 23.14 6.55 -4.81
C TRP A 266 21.61 6.46 -4.85
N ASN A 267 20.91 7.41 -4.22
CA ASN A 267 19.45 7.53 -4.29
C ASN A 267 18.93 7.75 -5.73
N SER A 268 19.61 8.60 -6.50
CA SER A 268 19.29 8.84 -7.92
C SER A 268 19.48 7.58 -8.76
N ARG A 269 20.59 6.85 -8.55
CA ARG A 269 20.83 5.54 -9.19
C ARG A 269 19.78 4.50 -8.81
N ALA A 270 19.33 4.48 -7.55
CA ALA A 270 18.25 3.59 -7.10
C ALA A 270 16.96 3.83 -7.89
N SER A 271 16.55 5.10 -8.02
CA SER A 271 15.35 5.50 -8.75
C SER A 271 15.39 5.09 -10.24
N VAL A 272 16.57 5.05 -10.88
CA VAL A 272 16.71 4.51 -12.24
C VAL A 272 16.60 2.99 -12.29
N LEU A 273 17.11 2.28 -11.27
CA LEU A 273 17.06 0.83 -11.21
C LEU A 273 15.65 0.31 -10.90
N HIS A 274 14.86 1.09 -10.16
CA HIS A 274 13.44 0.89 -9.92
C HIS A 274 12.66 0.82 -11.25
N GLU A 275 12.76 1.85 -12.11
CA GLU A 275 12.15 1.89 -13.45
C GLU A 275 12.62 0.75 -14.37
N LEU A 276 13.83 0.21 -14.13
CA LEU A 276 14.39 -0.95 -14.85
C LEU A 276 13.98 -2.30 -14.24
N GLY A 277 13.22 -2.33 -13.14
CA GLY A 277 12.87 -3.55 -12.39
C GLY A 277 14.07 -4.29 -11.78
N ARG A 278 15.20 -3.59 -11.54
CA ARG A 278 16.46 -4.16 -11.05
C ARG A 278 16.59 -4.03 -9.52
N TYR A 279 15.57 -4.54 -8.83
CA TYR A 279 15.35 -4.37 -7.39
C TYR A 279 16.54 -4.79 -6.49
N ASP A 280 17.31 -5.83 -6.86
CA ASP A 280 18.50 -6.25 -6.10
C ASP A 280 19.60 -5.16 -6.09
N GLU A 281 19.80 -4.48 -7.22
CA GLU A 281 20.79 -3.40 -7.34
C GLU A 281 20.28 -2.06 -6.79
N GLU A 282 18.96 -1.84 -6.86
CA GLU A 282 18.28 -0.73 -6.20
C GLU A 282 18.45 -0.81 -4.67
N MET A 283 18.19 -1.99 -4.08
CA MET A 283 18.41 -2.23 -2.65
C MET A 283 19.87 -2.00 -2.25
N TYR A 284 20.84 -2.41 -3.08
CA TYR A 284 22.25 -2.11 -2.87
C TYR A 284 22.54 -0.59 -2.87
N CYS A 285 21.91 0.19 -3.76
CA CYS A 285 22.02 1.65 -3.75
C CYS A 285 21.52 2.25 -2.43
N TYR A 286 20.34 1.84 -1.94
CA TYR A 286 19.84 2.32 -0.64
C TYR A 286 20.73 1.88 0.52
N ASP A 287 21.30 0.66 0.50
CA ASP A 287 22.29 0.23 1.49
C ASP A 287 23.56 1.11 1.46
N GLN A 288 24.04 1.57 0.30
CA GLN A 288 25.17 2.52 0.20
C GLN A 288 24.79 3.93 0.67
N ALA A 289 23.64 4.45 0.24
CA ALA A 289 23.14 5.76 0.66
C ALA A 289 23.00 5.83 2.19
N LEU A 290 22.41 4.81 2.81
CA LEU A 290 22.23 4.71 4.27
C LEU A 290 23.52 4.39 5.04
N ALA A 291 24.56 3.87 4.38
CA ALA A 291 25.89 3.74 4.99
C ALA A 291 26.65 5.06 5.03
N LEU A 292 26.37 5.97 4.10
CA LEU A 292 26.92 7.33 4.05
C LEU A 292 26.12 8.30 4.94
N ASP A 293 24.80 8.28 4.82
CA ASP A 293 23.86 9.04 5.65
C ASP A 293 22.73 8.13 6.21
N PRO A 294 22.88 7.60 7.44
CA PRO A 294 21.85 6.81 8.10
C PRO A 294 20.53 7.55 8.37
N ASN A 295 20.54 8.89 8.30
CA ASN A 295 19.40 9.75 8.61
C ASN A 295 18.71 10.31 7.35
N SER A 296 19.05 9.79 6.16
CA SER A 296 18.38 10.13 4.91
C SER A 296 16.95 9.58 4.89
N ALA A 297 15.96 10.44 5.16
CA ALA A 297 14.54 10.08 5.09
C ALA A 297 14.18 9.51 3.71
N PHE A 298 14.66 10.15 2.64
CA PHE A 298 14.45 9.72 1.25
C PHE A 298 14.95 8.28 1.00
N ALA A 299 16.16 7.94 1.47
CA ALA A 299 16.72 6.60 1.29
C ALA A 299 15.92 5.53 2.05
N TRP A 300 15.40 5.85 3.24
CA TRP A 300 14.49 4.96 3.97
C TRP A 300 13.12 4.82 3.27
N SER A 301 12.58 5.91 2.72
CA SER A 301 11.33 5.93 1.95
C SER A 301 11.42 5.04 0.72
N GLY A 302 12.44 5.26 -0.12
CA GLY A 302 12.70 4.46 -1.33
C GLY A 302 12.92 2.98 -1.00
N ARG A 303 13.76 2.68 0.01
CA ARG A 303 13.96 1.31 0.50
C ARG A 303 12.65 0.65 0.92
N GLY A 304 11.76 1.37 1.58
CA GLY A 304 10.45 0.86 2.00
C GLY A 304 9.56 0.49 0.81
N MET A 305 9.48 1.36 -0.21
CA MET A 305 8.70 1.10 -1.42
C MET A 305 9.24 -0.12 -2.18
N ALA A 306 10.55 -0.18 -2.42
CA ALA A 306 11.20 -1.32 -3.07
C ALA A 306 10.99 -2.64 -2.33
N LEU A 307 10.99 -2.62 -0.99
CA LEU A 307 10.71 -3.81 -0.15
C LEU A 307 9.23 -4.24 -0.23
N ALA A 308 8.29 -3.30 -0.35
CA ALA A 308 6.87 -3.62 -0.48
C ALA A 308 6.60 -4.33 -1.81
N GLU A 309 7.16 -3.84 -2.92
CA GLU A 309 7.04 -4.44 -4.26
C GLU A 309 7.71 -5.82 -4.37
N GLN A 310 8.84 -6.02 -3.69
CA GLN A 310 9.49 -7.33 -3.53
C GLN A 310 8.68 -8.31 -2.66
N ASN A 311 7.47 -7.95 -2.22
CA ASN A 311 6.62 -8.74 -1.32
C ASN A 311 7.33 -9.07 0.02
N ARG A 312 8.05 -8.08 0.58
CA ARG A 312 8.70 -8.14 1.90
C ARG A 312 8.07 -7.12 2.86
N PRO A 313 6.74 -7.20 3.10
CA PRO A 313 5.97 -6.09 3.69
C PRO A 313 6.39 -5.74 5.11
N GLU A 314 6.74 -6.71 5.97
CA GLU A 314 7.20 -6.40 7.34
C GLU A 314 8.54 -5.65 7.37
N GLU A 315 9.42 -5.85 6.39
CA GLU A 315 10.66 -5.06 6.26
C GLU A 315 10.38 -3.67 5.67
N ALA A 316 9.42 -3.57 4.74
CA ALA A 316 8.94 -2.29 4.21
C ALA A 316 8.37 -1.40 5.31
N LEU A 317 7.50 -1.94 6.18
CA LEU A 317 6.94 -1.20 7.33
C LEU A 317 8.04 -0.67 8.26
N LEU A 318 9.09 -1.45 8.54
CA LEU A 318 10.21 -0.99 9.36
C LEU A 318 11.04 0.12 8.69
N ALA A 319 11.07 0.18 7.36
CA ALA A 319 11.73 1.24 6.59
C ALA A 319 10.85 2.50 6.52
N PHE A 320 9.54 2.36 6.29
CA PHE A 320 8.58 3.46 6.38
C PHE A 320 8.57 4.08 7.80
N ASP A 321 8.57 3.27 8.85
CA ASP A 321 8.75 3.73 10.24
C ASP A 321 10.00 4.60 10.40
N ARG A 322 11.10 4.27 9.71
CA ARG A 322 12.34 5.08 9.75
C ARG A 322 12.22 6.38 8.98
N ALA A 323 11.69 6.32 7.77
CA ALA A 323 11.40 7.51 6.97
C ALA A 323 10.52 8.50 7.73
N LEU A 324 9.44 8.02 8.37
CA LEU A 324 8.45 8.84 9.07
C LEU A 324 8.90 9.33 10.46
N VAL A 325 9.92 8.71 11.08
CA VAL A 325 10.63 9.30 12.23
C VAL A 325 11.48 10.49 11.80
N LEU A 326 12.10 10.42 10.62
CA LEU A 326 13.03 11.43 10.13
C LEU A 326 12.31 12.61 9.48
N ASP A 327 11.27 12.34 8.70
CA ASP A 327 10.34 13.32 8.15
C ASP A 327 8.89 12.78 8.17
N PRO A 328 8.03 13.27 9.08
CA PRO A 328 6.65 12.84 9.21
C PRO A 328 5.69 13.46 8.18
N HIS A 329 6.13 14.43 7.36
CA HIS A 329 5.27 15.15 6.41
C HIS A 329 5.13 14.45 5.04
N GLN A 330 5.70 13.25 4.90
CA GLN A 330 5.63 12.44 3.68
C GLN A 330 4.28 11.71 3.54
N SER A 331 3.25 12.41 3.07
CA SER A 331 1.91 11.85 2.81
C SER A 331 1.92 10.57 1.95
N VAL A 332 2.75 10.53 0.90
CA VAL A 332 2.94 9.36 0.03
C VAL A 332 3.41 8.12 0.81
N ILE A 333 4.24 8.31 1.84
CA ILE A 333 4.79 7.21 2.64
C ILE A 333 3.78 6.73 3.69
N TRP A 334 2.97 7.63 4.25
CA TRP A 334 1.79 7.24 5.04
C TRP A 334 0.79 6.41 4.21
N GLN A 335 0.58 6.79 2.94
CA GLN A 335 -0.24 6.01 2.01
C GLN A 335 0.39 4.64 1.70
N ALA A 336 1.66 4.58 1.30
CA ALA A 336 2.36 3.32 1.01
C ALA A 336 2.37 2.36 2.23
N MET A 337 2.50 2.91 3.44
CA MET A 337 2.37 2.15 4.69
C MET A 337 0.95 1.62 4.89
N SER A 338 -0.09 2.43 4.62
CA SER A 338 -1.49 1.99 4.63
C SER A 338 -1.73 0.83 3.66
N ASP A 339 -1.27 0.95 2.41
CA ASP A 339 -1.48 -0.05 1.36
C ASP A 339 -0.74 -1.36 1.69
N THR A 340 0.45 -1.27 2.29
CA THR A 340 1.21 -2.41 2.82
C THR A 340 0.51 -3.10 4.01
N LEU A 341 -0.08 -2.32 4.93
CA LEU A 341 -0.86 -2.87 6.05
C LEU A 341 -2.17 -3.51 5.57
N TYR A 342 -2.81 -2.96 4.54
CA TYR A 342 -4.01 -3.50 3.93
C TYR A 342 -3.76 -4.85 3.25
N SER A 343 -2.64 -5.02 2.54
CA SER A 343 -2.27 -6.31 1.92
C SER A 343 -1.97 -7.40 2.98
N LEU A 344 -1.41 -7.01 4.13
CA LEU A 344 -1.24 -7.86 5.31
C LEU A 344 -2.55 -8.11 6.10
N GLN A 345 -3.68 -7.56 5.68
CA GLN A 345 -4.98 -7.62 6.38
C GLN A 345 -4.98 -6.94 7.77
N ARG A 346 -3.99 -6.08 8.05
CA ARG A 346 -3.86 -5.27 9.29
C ARG A 346 -4.68 -3.98 9.18
N TYR A 347 -5.97 -4.13 8.88
CA TYR A 347 -6.86 -3.04 8.45
C TYR A 347 -7.01 -1.90 9.46
N GLU A 348 -7.02 -2.19 10.77
CA GLU A 348 -7.09 -1.17 11.82
C GLU A 348 -5.81 -0.32 11.89
N GLU A 349 -4.65 -0.87 11.54
CA GLU A 349 -3.40 -0.12 11.45
C GLU A 349 -3.32 0.67 10.14
N ALA A 350 -3.80 0.10 9.02
CA ALA A 350 -3.93 0.81 7.74
C ALA A 350 -4.80 2.07 7.87
N LEU A 351 -5.89 1.99 8.64
CA LEU A 351 -6.78 3.13 8.91
C LEU A 351 -6.05 4.29 9.62
N ILE A 352 -5.14 3.99 10.54
CA ILE A 352 -4.31 5.01 11.21
C ILE A 352 -3.35 5.66 10.22
N ALA A 353 -2.74 4.86 9.33
CA ALA A 353 -1.80 5.34 8.34
C ALA A 353 -2.46 6.26 7.29
N ILE A 354 -3.61 5.86 6.74
CA ILE A 354 -4.33 6.68 5.75
C ILE A 354 -4.91 7.97 6.37
N ASP A 355 -5.27 7.96 7.65
CA ASP A 355 -5.68 9.17 8.37
C ASP A 355 -4.55 10.20 8.45
N ARG A 356 -3.29 9.78 8.62
CA ARG A 356 -2.13 10.68 8.56
C ARG A 356 -1.87 11.24 7.16
N ALA A 357 -2.03 10.43 6.11
CA ALA A 357 -1.97 10.94 4.74
C ALA A 357 -3.07 12.00 4.48
N LEU A 358 -4.29 11.77 4.96
CA LEU A 358 -5.41 12.72 4.83
C LEU A 358 -5.26 14.01 5.66
N GLU A 359 -4.61 13.94 6.83
CA GLU A 359 -4.26 15.15 7.61
C GLU A 359 -3.29 16.06 6.85
N LEU A 360 -2.37 15.49 6.08
CA LEU A 360 -1.40 16.21 5.25
C LEU A 360 -2.03 16.71 3.94
N GLU A 361 -2.79 15.86 3.23
CA GLU A 361 -3.25 16.11 1.86
C GLU A 361 -4.75 15.84 1.63
N SER A 362 -5.60 16.44 2.47
CA SER A 362 -7.07 16.27 2.49
C SER A 362 -7.83 16.49 1.16
N GLN A 363 -7.21 17.05 0.12
CA GLN A 363 -7.82 17.27 -1.20
C GLN A 363 -7.50 16.17 -2.24
N ARG A 364 -6.62 15.20 -1.93
CA ARG A 364 -6.37 14.05 -2.82
C ARG A 364 -7.53 13.05 -2.73
N ALA A 365 -8.26 12.84 -3.83
CA ALA A 365 -9.44 11.99 -3.84
C ALA A 365 -9.11 10.52 -3.52
N SER A 366 -7.99 10.02 -4.03
CA SER A 366 -7.55 8.62 -3.85
C SER A 366 -7.32 8.24 -2.38
N LEU A 367 -6.92 9.18 -1.51
CA LEU A 367 -6.76 8.91 -0.08
C LEU A 367 -8.11 8.67 0.63
N TRP A 368 -9.18 9.35 0.17
CA TRP A 368 -10.55 9.11 0.66
C TRP A 368 -11.09 7.75 0.19
N ASP A 369 -10.77 7.36 -1.04
CA ASP A 369 -11.13 6.06 -1.60
C ASP A 369 -10.41 4.91 -0.85
N ILE A 370 -9.09 4.98 -0.67
CA ILE A 370 -8.33 3.98 0.10
C ILE A 370 -8.92 3.80 1.51
N LYS A 371 -9.28 4.91 2.18
CA LYS A 371 -9.93 4.87 3.50
C LYS A 371 -11.31 4.21 3.46
N GLY A 372 -12.15 4.52 2.47
CA GLY A 372 -13.43 3.84 2.25
C GLY A 372 -13.25 2.34 2.04
N ASN A 373 -12.26 1.98 1.23
CA ASN A 373 -11.89 0.59 0.93
C ASN A 373 -11.43 -0.20 2.16
N ILE A 374 -10.67 0.41 3.07
CA ILE A 374 -10.31 -0.17 4.38
C ILE A 374 -11.57 -0.41 5.25
N LEU A 375 -12.46 0.59 5.37
CA LEU A 375 -13.69 0.46 6.17
C LEU A 375 -14.66 -0.59 5.62
N ARG A 376 -14.76 -0.72 4.29
CA ARG A 376 -15.52 -1.79 3.62
C ARG A 376 -14.98 -3.18 3.97
N ARG A 377 -13.66 -3.37 4.04
CA ARG A 377 -13.04 -4.64 4.51
C ARG A 377 -13.37 -4.91 5.98
N LEU A 378 -13.35 -3.89 6.83
CA LEU A 378 -13.76 -3.93 8.24
C LEU A 378 -15.28 -4.13 8.45
N LYS A 379 -16.06 -4.35 7.38
CA LYS A 379 -17.52 -4.55 7.38
C LYS A 379 -18.32 -3.34 7.89
N GLN A 380 -17.83 -2.14 7.60
CA GLN A 380 -18.47 -0.85 7.94
C GLN A 380 -18.84 -0.06 6.66
N PRO A 381 -19.66 -0.61 5.75
CA PRO A 381 -20.01 0.05 4.48
C PRO A 381 -20.85 1.32 4.67
N ASP A 382 -21.49 1.48 5.82
CA ASP A 382 -22.18 2.70 6.25
C ASP A 382 -21.24 3.88 6.48
N GLN A 383 -20.01 3.61 6.92
CA GLN A 383 -18.95 4.61 7.08
C GLN A 383 -18.05 4.74 5.85
N ALA A 384 -17.92 3.68 5.04
CA ALA A 384 -17.17 3.72 3.79
C ALA A 384 -17.85 4.59 2.71
N LEU A 385 -19.17 4.44 2.54
CA LEU A 385 -19.96 5.14 1.51
C LEU A 385 -19.72 6.67 1.45
N PRO A 386 -19.80 7.44 2.56
CA PRO A 386 -19.56 8.88 2.50
C PRO A 386 -18.11 9.26 2.14
N LEU A 387 -17.14 8.34 2.25
CA LEU A 387 -15.75 8.57 1.84
C LEU A 387 -15.58 8.38 0.33
N HIS A 388 -16.17 7.34 -0.27
CA HIS A 388 -16.22 7.20 -1.73
C HIS A 388 -17.04 8.35 -2.37
N GLU A 389 -18.11 8.82 -1.71
CA GLU A 389 -18.82 10.04 -2.13
C GLU A 389 -17.96 11.30 -2.00
N ARG A 390 -17.05 11.37 -1.02
CA ARG A 390 -16.08 12.47 -0.89
C ARG A 390 -14.99 12.40 -1.98
N ALA A 391 -14.53 11.21 -2.34
CA ALA A 391 -13.62 11.02 -3.48
C ALA A 391 -14.27 11.49 -4.79
N LEU A 392 -15.53 11.11 -5.05
CA LEU A 392 -16.30 11.57 -6.21
C LEU A 392 -16.62 13.07 -6.22
N GLN A 393 -16.67 13.75 -5.06
CA GLN A 393 -16.78 15.22 -5.02
C GLN A 393 -15.50 15.93 -5.47
N LEU A 394 -14.34 15.29 -5.29
CA LEU A 394 -13.03 15.82 -5.68
C LEU A 394 -12.71 15.47 -7.14
N GLU A 395 -12.98 14.23 -7.55
CA GLU A 395 -12.78 13.72 -8.91
C GLU A 395 -14.07 13.05 -9.45
N PRO A 396 -15.01 13.81 -10.03
CA PRO A 396 -16.32 13.30 -10.44
C PRO A 396 -16.32 12.32 -11.64
N ARG A 397 -15.18 12.16 -12.32
CA ARG A 397 -15.03 11.35 -13.54
C ARG A 397 -14.09 10.15 -13.33
N ASN A 398 -14.19 9.50 -12.17
CA ASN A 398 -13.40 8.32 -11.85
C ASN A 398 -14.29 7.08 -11.74
N ALA A 399 -14.13 6.14 -12.67
CA ALA A 399 -14.93 4.92 -12.75
C ALA A 399 -14.75 4.00 -11.52
N LEU A 400 -13.55 3.97 -10.93
CA LEU A 400 -13.25 3.13 -9.77
C LEU A 400 -13.99 3.61 -8.52
N TYR A 401 -14.06 4.93 -8.29
CA TYR A 401 -14.78 5.47 -7.13
C TYR A 401 -16.30 5.23 -7.23
N TYR A 402 -16.87 5.24 -8.44
CA TYR A 402 -18.25 4.81 -8.66
C TYR A 402 -18.45 3.31 -8.42
N PHE A 403 -17.51 2.47 -8.88
CA PHE A 403 -17.53 1.03 -8.62
C PHE A 403 -17.47 0.70 -7.12
N ASP A 404 -16.63 1.38 -6.34
CA ASP A 404 -16.52 1.14 -4.90
C ASP A 404 -17.67 1.75 -4.09
N LYS A 405 -18.20 2.91 -4.49
CA LYS A 405 -19.51 3.39 -4.03
C LYS A 405 -20.63 2.36 -4.29
N ALA A 406 -20.68 1.76 -5.47
CA ALA A 406 -21.67 0.75 -5.84
C ALA A 406 -21.52 -0.54 -5.00
N ASN A 407 -20.29 -0.91 -4.66
CA ASN A 407 -19.99 -2.02 -3.78
C ASN A 407 -20.52 -1.78 -2.34
N ASP A 408 -20.33 -0.58 -1.77
CA ASP A 408 -20.89 -0.22 -0.46
C ASP A 408 -22.43 -0.24 -0.47
N LEU A 409 -23.04 0.35 -1.51
CA LEU A 409 -24.50 0.38 -1.67
C LEU A 409 -25.07 -1.05 -1.78
N ARG A 410 -24.39 -1.96 -2.47
CA ARG A 410 -24.73 -3.39 -2.51
C ARG A 410 -24.66 -4.02 -1.12
N ASP A 411 -23.58 -3.78 -0.37
CA ASP A 411 -23.37 -4.38 0.95
C ASP A 411 -24.37 -3.83 2.00
N LEU A 412 -24.82 -2.58 1.83
CA LEU A 412 -25.95 -1.96 2.52
C LEU A 412 -27.34 -2.41 2.01
N ARG A 413 -27.40 -3.28 0.99
CA ARG A 413 -28.62 -3.74 0.28
C ARG A 413 -29.45 -2.62 -0.37
N ARG A 414 -28.85 -1.46 -0.66
CA ARG A 414 -29.44 -0.34 -1.41
C ARG A 414 -29.35 -0.63 -2.92
N TYR A 415 -29.94 -1.74 -3.35
CA TYR A 415 -29.68 -2.35 -4.66
C TYR A 415 -29.98 -1.45 -5.87
N ALA A 416 -31.05 -0.64 -5.83
CA ALA A 416 -31.36 0.27 -6.94
C ALA A 416 -30.30 1.37 -7.12
N GLU A 417 -29.76 1.89 -6.02
CA GLU A 417 -28.69 2.89 -6.04
C GLU A 417 -27.35 2.27 -6.40
N ALA A 418 -27.11 1.01 -5.98
CA ALA A 418 -25.94 0.24 -6.39
C ALA A 418 -25.92 0.00 -7.91
N LEU A 419 -27.06 -0.34 -8.52
CA LEU A 419 -27.16 -0.49 -9.98
C LEU A 419 -26.83 0.81 -10.71
N ALA A 420 -27.43 1.93 -10.29
CA ALA A 420 -27.12 3.24 -10.89
C ALA A 420 -25.62 3.58 -10.78
N ALA A 421 -24.99 3.31 -9.62
CA ALA A 421 -23.55 3.56 -9.46
C ALA A 421 -22.66 2.58 -10.27
N TYR A 422 -23.08 1.33 -10.50
CA TYR A 422 -22.39 0.45 -11.45
C TYR A 422 -22.59 0.91 -12.90
N ASP A 423 -23.78 1.40 -13.28
CA ASP A 423 -24.05 1.93 -14.61
C ASP A 423 -23.17 3.16 -14.90
N GLU A 424 -23.06 4.11 -13.98
CA GLU A 424 -22.14 5.27 -14.08
C GLU A 424 -20.66 4.84 -14.19
N ALA A 425 -20.22 3.85 -13.39
CA ALA A 425 -18.87 3.30 -13.50
C ALA A 425 -18.59 2.69 -14.89
N LEU A 426 -19.58 2.02 -15.47
CA LEU A 426 -19.50 1.34 -16.76
C LEU A 426 -19.71 2.28 -17.96
N GLU A 427 -20.35 3.43 -17.80
CA GLU A 427 -20.35 4.51 -18.79
C GLU A 427 -18.97 5.18 -18.89
N LEU A 428 -18.27 5.34 -17.75
CA LEU A 428 -16.91 5.90 -17.70
C LEU A 428 -15.84 4.90 -18.17
N ASP A 429 -15.91 3.65 -17.70
CA ASP A 429 -15.04 2.56 -18.17
C ASP A 429 -15.83 1.25 -18.36
N PRO A 430 -16.24 0.94 -19.61
CA PRO A 430 -16.93 -0.31 -19.93
C PRO A 430 -16.09 -1.56 -19.70
N THR A 431 -14.77 -1.46 -19.52
CA THR A 431 -13.85 -2.60 -19.42
C THR A 431 -13.74 -3.18 -18.00
N LEU A 432 -14.34 -2.53 -16.99
CA LEU A 432 -14.36 -2.98 -15.60
C LEU A 432 -15.18 -4.28 -15.43
N ALA A 433 -14.55 -5.42 -15.71
CA ALA A 433 -15.15 -6.75 -15.57
C ALA A 433 -15.74 -7.00 -14.16
N GLY A 434 -15.07 -6.48 -13.12
CA GLY A 434 -15.56 -6.53 -11.74
C GLY A 434 -16.87 -5.76 -11.51
N ALA A 435 -17.08 -4.63 -12.20
CA ALA A 435 -18.32 -3.86 -12.13
C ALA A 435 -19.47 -4.62 -12.81
N TRP A 436 -19.24 -5.15 -14.02
CA TRP A 436 -20.20 -6.04 -14.70
C TRP A 436 -20.59 -7.26 -13.86
N TYR A 437 -19.61 -7.93 -13.24
CA TYR A 437 -19.85 -9.09 -12.37
C TYR A 437 -20.68 -8.72 -11.13
N ASN A 438 -20.32 -7.64 -10.42
CA ASN A 438 -21.04 -7.22 -9.21
C ASN A 438 -22.44 -6.67 -9.51
N ARG A 439 -22.61 -5.99 -10.65
CA ARG A 439 -23.92 -5.62 -11.20
C ARG A 439 -24.79 -6.85 -11.47
N GLY A 440 -24.23 -7.89 -12.09
CA GLY A 440 -24.89 -9.19 -12.29
C GLY A 440 -25.34 -9.84 -10.97
N ASN A 441 -24.49 -9.81 -9.94
CA ASN A 441 -24.84 -10.30 -8.61
C ASN A 441 -26.03 -9.54 -7.98
N VAL A 442 -26.09 -8.21 -8.16
CA VAL A 442 -27.23 -7.39 -7.70
C VAL A 442 -28.51 -7.70 -8.47
N LEU A 443 -28.44 -7.80 -9.79
CA LEU A 443 -29.58 -8.15 -10.64
C LEU A 443 -30.13 -9.54 -10.31
N ALA A 444 -29.26 -10.53 -10.07
CA ALA A 444 -29.66 -11.85 -9.61
C ALA A 444 -30.36 -11.81 -8.24
N ALA A 445 -29.86 -11.01 -7.29
CA ALA A 445 -30.51 -10.80 -5.99
C ALA A 445 -31.90 -10.12 -6.11
N LEU A 446 -32.10 -9.27 -7.11
CA LEU A 446 -33.39 -8.66 -7.48
C LEU A 446 -34.28 -9.58 -8.35
N ARG A 447 -33.82 -10.78 -8.71
CA ARG A 447 -34.47 -11.74 -9.63
C ARG A 447 -34.63 -11.24 -11.08
N MET A 448 -33.81 -10.27 -11.48
CA MET A 448 -33.69 -9.78 -12.85
C MET A 448 -32.71 -10.68 -13.62
N TYR A 449 -33.13 -11.93 -13.84
CA TYR A 449 -32.21 -13.01 -14.17
C TYR A 449 -31.56 -12.91 -15.57
N GLU A 450 -32.30 -12.51 -16.61
CA GLU A 450 -31.71 -12.32 -17.95
C GLU A 450 -30.74 -11.12 -17.98
N ASP A 451 -31.06 -10.01 -17.29
CA ASP A 451 -30.14 -8.86 -17.17
C ASP A 451 -28.86 -9.22 -16.39
N ALA A 452 -28.98 -10.12 -15.41
CA ALA A 452 -27.83 -10.69 -14.69
C ALA A 452 -26.96 -11.58 -15.60
N LEU A 453 -27.58 -12.43 -16.44
CA LEU A 453 -26.85 -13.24 -17.42
C LEU A 453 -26.12 -12.39 -18.47
N GLU A 454 -26.73 -11.30 -18.93
CA GLU A 454 -26.06 -10.34 -19.82
C GLU A 454 -24.89 -9.67 -19.11
N SER A 455 -25.08 -9.21 -17.86
CA SER A 455 -24.01 -8.60 -17.06
C SER A 455 -22.84 -9.56 -16.82
N TYR A 456 -23.09 -10.83 -16.49
CA TYR A 456 -22.03 -11.85 -16.40
C TYR A 456 -21.37 -12.11 -17.76
N THR A 457 -22.11 -12.02 -18.86
CA THR A 457 -21.56 -12.21 -20.22
C THR A 457 -20.65 -11.06 -20.62
N GLN A 458 -20.97 -9.81 -20.27
CA GLN A 458 -20.05 -8.69 -20.45
C GLN A 458 -18.82 -8.80 -19.52
N ALA A 459 -18.99 -9.19 -18.24
CA ALA A 459 -17.84 -9.43 -17.36
C ALA A 459 -16.84 -10.42 -17.98
N LEU A 460 -17.35 -11.56 -18.44
CA LEU A 460 -16.58 -12.64 -19.08
C LEU A 460 -16.03 -12.30 -20.48
N ARG A 461 -16.46 -11.19 -21.08
CA ARG A 461 -15.90 -10.67 -22.34
C ARG A 461 -14.63 -9.86 -22.09
N TYR A 462 -14.53 -9.20 -20.94
CA TYR A 462 -13.37 -8.38 -20.56
C TYR A 462 -12.35 -9.16 -19.72
N ASP A 463 -12.82 -10.10 -18.88
CA ASP A 463 -11.97 -11.06 -18.15
C ASP A 463 -12.63 -12.45 -18.16
N ASP A 464 -12.15 -13.32 -19.05
CA ASP A 464 -12.65 -14.70 -19.16
C ASP A 464 -12.08 -15.64 -18.08
N GLY A 465 -11.15 -15.16 -17.25
CA GLY A 465 -10.55 -15.84 -16.10
C GLY A 465 -11.39 -15.76 -14.82
N LEU A 466 -12.49 -14.99 -14.80
CA LEU A 466 -13.40 -14.88 -13.65
C LEU A 466 -14.17 -16.19 -13.40
N ILE A 467 -13.56 -17.14 -12.69
CA ILE A 467 -14.15 -18.43 -12.25
C ILE A 467 -15.54 -18.23 -11.63
N SER A 468 -15.68 -17.25 -10.72
CA SER A 468 -16.94 -16.96 -10.05
C SER A 468 -18.02 -16.40 -10.99
N ALA A 469 -17.65 -15.71 -12.07
CA ALA A 469 -18.61 -15.23 -13.07
C ALA A 469 -19.11 -16.39 -13.95
N TRP A 470 -18.23 -17.31 -14.37
CA TRP A 470 -18.63 -18.55 -15.05
C TRP A 470 -19.55 -19.40 -14.16
N TYR A 471 -19.18 -19.60 -12.89
CA TYR A 471 -19.99 -20.35 -11.94
C TYR A 471 -21.36 -19.70 -11.68
N ASN A 472 -21.42 -18.38 -11.40
CA ASN A 472 -22.69 -17.69 -11.15
C ASN A 472 -23.59 -17.68 -12.39
N LYS A 473 -23.01 -17.52 -13.59
CA LYS A 473 -23.72 -17.68 -14.86
C LYS A 473 -24.31 -19.09 -15.01
N GLY A 474 -23.51 -20.13 -14.77
CA GLY A 474 -23.96 -21.52 -14.83
C GLY A 474 -25.05 -21.86 -13.80
N SER A 475 -24.89 -21.39 -12.56
CA SER A 475 -25.89 -21.57 -11.49
C SER A 475 -27.21 -20.89 -11.84
N LEU A 476 -27.17 -19.71 -12.43
CA LEU A 476 -28.37 -18.98 -12.83
C LEU A 476 -29.05 -19.59 -14.06
N LEU A 477 -28.28 -20.08 -15.03
CA LEU A 477 -28.81 -20.85 -16.17
C LEU A 477 -29.49 -22.15 -15.69
N HIS A 478 -28.94 -22.83 -14.67
CA HIS A 478 -29.58 -23.97 -14.03
C HIS A 478 -30.93 -23.61 -13.40
N GLU A 479 -31.01 -22.51 -12.63
CA GLU A 479 -32.28 -22.03 -12.03
C GLU A 479 -33.34 -21.69 -13.09
N LEU A 480 -32.94 -21.22 -14.27
CA LEU A 480 -33.82 -20.95 -15.41
C LEU A 480 -34.17 -22.22 -16.24
N GLY A 481 -33.61 -23.38 -15.91
CA GLY A 481 -33.81 -24.62 -16.65
C GLY A 481 -33.04 -24.71 -17.97
N ARG A 482 -32.10 -23.79 -18.23
CA ARG A 482 -31.21 -23.73 -19.40
C ARG A 482 -29.99 -24.63 -19.17
N TYR A 483 -30.24 -25.92 -18.93
CA TYR A 483 -29.25 -26.84 -18.35
C TYR A 483 -28.04 -27.07 -19.26
N GLU A 484 -28.20 -27.17 -20.58
CA GLU A 484 -27.08 -27.30 -21.52
C GLU A 484 -26.11 -26.11 -21.44
N GLU A 485 -26.62 -24.89 -21.47
CA GLU A 485 -25.80 -23.67 -21.32
C GLU A 485 -25.16 -23.58 -19.92
N ALA A 486 -25.85 -24.09 -18.88
CA ALA A 486 -25.30 -24.20 -17.54
C ALA A 486 -24.08 -25.15 -17.50
N LEU A 487 -24.13 -26.27 -18.23
CA LEU A 487 -23.00 -27.20 -18.33
C LEU A 487 -21.80 -26.55 -19.01
N GLU A 488 -22.00 -25.81 -20.11
CA GLU A 488 -20.91 -25.07 -20.78
C GLU A 488 -20.25 -24.06 -19.82
N ALA A 489 -21.05 -23.32 -19.05
CA ALA A 489 -20.54 -22.38 -18.07
C ALA A 489 -19.78 -23.05 -16.90
N PHE A 490 -20.28 -24.19 -16.39
CA PHE A 490 -19.54 -24.97 -15.39
C PHE A 490 -18.27 -25.59 -15.95
N ASP A 491 -18.27 -26.06 -17.20
CA ASP A 491 -17.07 -26.59 -17.85
C ASP A 491 -15.99 -25.51 -18.06
N ARG A 492 -16.38 -24.26 -18.34
CA ARG A 492 -15.46 -23.12 -18.35
C ARG A 492 -14.90 -22.80 -16.96
N ALA A 493 -15.73 -22.81 -15.91
CA ALA A 493 -15.26 -22.64 -14.53
C ALA A 493 -14.25 -23.75 -14.12
N LEU A 494 -14.56 -25.01 -14.46
CA LEU A 494 -13.74 -26.18 -14.14
C LEU A 494 -12.46 -26.31 -14.99
N ALA A 495 -12.42 -25.69 -16.17
CA ALA A 495 -11.21 -25.57 -16.97
C ALA A 495 -10.21 -24.56 -16.39
N LEU A 496 -10.70 -23.57 -15.62
CA LEU A 496 -9.89 -22.58 -14.91
C LEU A 496 -9.46 -23.09 -13.52
N ASP A 497 -10.39 -23.70 -12.76
CA ASP A 497 -10.10 -24.39 -11.51
C ASP A 497 -10.81 -25.75 -11.45
N ALA A 498 -10.04 -26.82 -11.67
CA ALA A 498 -10.52 -28.20 -11.61
C ALA A 498 -10.96 -28.65 -10.20
N HIS A 499 -10.56 -27.93 -9.14
CA HIS A 499 -10.92 -28.21 -7.75
C HIS A 499 -12.12 -27.40 -7.26
N TYR A 500 -12.80 -26.65 -8.15
CA TYR A 500 -13.96 -25.83 -7.80
C TYR A 500 -15.21 -26.70 -7.53
N ILE A 501 -15.25 -27.30 -6.34
CA ILE A 501 -16.26 -28.29 -5.87
C ILE A 501 -17.71 -27.87 -6.18
N ALA A 502 -18.04 -26.59 -5.99
CA ALA A 502 -19.39 -26.07 -6.22
C ALA A 502 -19.83 -26.20 -7.70
N ALA A 503 -18.92 -26.02 -8.66
CA ALA A 503 -19.23 -26.25 -10.08
C ALA A 503 -19.39 -27.75 -10.38
N TRP A 504 -18.58 -28.63 -9.80
CA TRP A 504 -18.79 -30.09 -9.96
C TRP A 504 -20.15 -30.55 -9.43
N ASN A 505 -20.56 -30.07 -8.26
CA ASN A 505 -21.86 -30.36 -7.68
C ASN A 505 -23.02 -29.86 -8.58
N ASN A 506 -22.98 -28.59 -8.98
CA ASN A 506 -24.06 -28.00 -9.77
C ASN A 506 -24.08 -28.52 -11.22
N LYS A 507 -22.93 -28.90 -11.79
CA LYS A 507 -22.84 -29.67 -13.04
C LYS A 507 -23.54 -31.02 -12.90
N GLY A 508 -23.33 -31.73 -11.80
CA GLY A 508 -24.04 -32.96 -11.46
C GLY A 508 -25.56 -32.78 -11.40
N LEU A 509 -26.03 -31.71 -10.76
CA LEU A 509 -27.45 -31.36 -10.70
C LEU A 509 -28.05 -31.02 -12.09
N SER A 510 -27.36 -30.25 -12.93
CA SER A 510 -27.79 -29.99 -14.31
C SER A 510 -27.84 -31.27 -15.16
N LEU A 511 -26.85 -32.16 -15.03
CA LEU A 511 -26.85 -33.46 -15.73
C LEU A 511 -28.00 -34.36 -15.26
N PHE A 512 -28.30 -34.36 -13.96
CA PHE A 512 -29.45 -35.08 -13.40
C PHE A 512 -30.78 -34.55 -13.94
N ALA A 513 -30.94 -33.22 -14.03
CA ALA A 513 -32.13 -32.59 -14.59
C ALA A 513 -32.35 -32.93 -16.08
N LEU A 514 -31.26 -33.08 -16.84
CA LEU A 514 -31.27 -33.59 -18.22
C LEU A 514 -31.44 -35.11 -18.35
N GLY A 515 -31.49 -35.86 -17.23
CA GLY A 515 -31.56 -37.31 -17.23
C GLY A 515 -30.27 -38.02 -17.66
N ARG A 516 -29.14 -37.31 -17.72
CA ARG A 516 -27.79 -37.83 -18.03
C ARG A 516 -27.15 -38.42 -16.76
N LEU A 517 -27.78 -39.45 -16.21
CA LEU A 517 -27.55 -39.93 -14.85
C LEU A 517 -26.13 -40.45 -14.59
N GLU A 518 -25.54 -41.18 -15.54
CA GLU A 518 -24.17 -41.69 -15.44
C GLU A 518 -23.14 -40.56 -15.41
N GLU A 519 -23.36 -39.50 -16.18
CA GLU A 519 -22.50 -38.31 -16.20
C GLU A 519 -22.71 -37.46 -14.94
N ALA A 520 -23.96 -37.35 -14.46
CA ALA A 520 -24.29 -36.70 -13.20
C ALA A 520 -23.54 -37.36 -12.04
N LEU A 521 -23.54 -38.70 -12.00
CA LEU A 521 -22.80 -39.48 -11.01
C LEU A 521 -21.29 -39.21 -11.11
N ALA A 522 -20.71 -39.20 -12.32
CA ALA A 522 -19.29 -38.92 -12.51
C ALA A 522 -18.88 -37.51 -12.05
N ALA A 523 -19.73 -36.50 -12.25
CA ALA A 523 -19.49 -35.14 -11.74
C ALA A 523 -19.57 -35.08 -10.20
N LEU A 524 -20.51 -35.80 -9.60
CA LEU A 524 -20.65 -35.89 -8.14
C LEU A 524 -19.57 -36.77 -7.49
N ASP A 525 -19.01 -37.73 -8.22
CA ASP A 525 -17.81 -38.46 -7.82
C ASP A 525 -16.60 -37.53 -7.73
N GLN A 526 -16.43 -36.57 -8.65
CA GLN A 526 -15.39 -35.54 -8.53
C GLN A 526 -15.64 -34.62 -7.32
N ALA A 527 -16.86 -34.10 -7.15
CA ALA A 527 -17.20 -33.26 -6.01
C ALA A 527 -16.92 -33.95 -4.65
N THR A 528 -17.35 -35.21 -4.51
CA THR A 528 -17.14 -36.00 -3.29
C THR A 528 -15.70 -36.52 -3.10
N ALA A 529 -14.89 -36.55 -4.15
CA ALA A 529 -13.45 -36.84 -4.05
C ALA A 529 -12.64 -35.62 -3.61
N PHE A 530 -13.01 -34.42 -4.04
CA PHE A 530 -12.34 -33.17 -3.64
C PHE A 530 -12.78 -32.65 -2.26
N ALA A 531 -14.04 -32.87 -1.87
CA ALA A 531 -14.59 -32.51 -0.57
C ALA A 531 -15.36 -33.69 0.07
N PRO A 532 -14.67 -34.76 0.53
CA PRO A 532 -15.31 -35.93 1.14
C PRO A 532 -16.08 -35.60 2.43
N GLU A 533 -15.80 -34.47 3.07
CA GLU A 533 -16.46 -33.96 4.27
C GLU A 533 -17.73 -33.14 4.02
N GLU A 534 -18.03 -32.73 2.79
CA GLU A 534 -19.17 -31.87 2.47
C GLU A 534 -20.45 -32.69 2.18
N PRO A 535 -21.50 -32.61 3.03
CA PRO A 535 -22.65 -33.52 2.94
C PRO A 535 -23.48 -33.39 1.65
N ASP A 536 -23.58 -32.18 1.09
CA ASP A 536 -24.51 -31.86 -0.01
C ASP A 536 -24.19 -32.66 -1.28
N ALA A 537 -22.91 -32.76 -1.64
CA ALA A 537 -22.48 -33.55 -2.80
C ALA A 537 -22.77 -35.05 -2.64
N TRP A 538 -22.62 -35.59 -1.42
CA TRP A 538 -22.97 -36.98 -1.10
C TRP A 538 -24.49 -37.22 -1.12
N HIS A 539 -25.29 -36.24 -0.67
CA HIS A 539 -26.74 -36.31 -0.76
C HIS A 539 -27.20 -36.37 -2.23
N ASN A 540 -26.70 -35.46 -3.06
CA ASN A 540 -27.00 -35.40 -4.50
C ASN A 540 -26.56 -36.70 -5.20
N LYS A 541 -25.37 -37.23 -4.85
CA LYS A 541 -24.87 -38.53 -5.33
C LYS A 541 -25.78 -39.69 -4.97
N ALA A 542 -26.29 -39.74 -3.75
CA ALA A 542 -27.24 -40.77 -3.33
C ALA A 542 -28.54 -40.73 -4.17
N VAL A 543 -29.09 -39.54 -4.43
CA VAL A 543 -30.30 -39.36 -5.26
C VAL A 543 -30.07 -39.85 -6.70
N VAL A 544 -28.91 -39.57 -7.30
CA VAL A 544 -28.56 -40.08 -8.63
C VAL A 544 -28.41 -41.60 -8.63
N LEU A 545 -27.76 -42.17 -7.61
CA LEU A 545 -27.62 -43.62 -7.45
C LEU A 545 -28.95 -44.34 -7.27
N GLU A 546 -29.90 -43.79 -6.50
CA GLU A 546 -31.27 -44.31 -6.40
C GLU A 546 -31.98 -44.28 -7.75
N ARG A 547 -31.82 -43.20 -8.52
CA ARG A 547 -32.41 -43.07 -9.86
C ARG A 547 -31.82 -44.07 -10.88
N LEU A 548 -30.55 -44.43 -10.72
CA LEU A 548 -29.87 -45.50 -11.46
C LEU A 548 -30.19 -46.92 -10.94
N GLY A 549 -30.96 -47.06 -9.85
CA GLY A 549 -31.26 -48.35 -9.22
C GLY A 549 -30.12 -48.95 -8.40
N ARG A 550 -29.04 -48.20 -8.17
CA ARG A 550 -27.84 -48.61 -7.40
C ARG A 550 -28.06 -48.42 -5.89
N SER A 551 -29.11 -49.04 -5.38
CA SER A 551 -29.67 -48.80 -4.03
C SER A 551 -28.74 -49.11 -2.86
N GLU A 552 -27.76 -50.00 -3.03
CA GLU A 552 -26.77 -50.30 -1.98
C GLU A 552 -25.74 -49.17 -1.85
N GLU A 553 -25.25 -48.64 -2.97
CA GLU A 553 -24.29 -47.54 -3.00
C GLU A 553 -24.93 -46.21 -2.56
N ALA A 554 -26.20 -45.98 -2.92
CA ALA A 554 -26.98 -44.87 -2.40
C ALA A 554 -27.09 -44.91 -0.87
N ARG A 555 -27.34 -46.09 -0.29
CA ARG A 555 -27.40 -46.28 1.16
C ARG A 555 -26.05 -45.98 1.81
N SER A 556 -24.94 -46.44 1.23
CA SER A 556 -23.59 -46.13 1.71
C SER A 556 -23.31 -44.61 1.72
N CYS A 557 -23.75 -43.88 0.69
CA CYS A 557 -23.64 -42.42 0.65
C CYS A 557 -24.48 -41.75 1.76
N GLN A 558 -25.72 -42.22 1.99
CA GLN A 558 -26.59 -41.71 3.05
C GLN A 558 -26.06 -42.03 4.46
N GLU A 559 -25.42 -43.18 4.66
CA GLU A 559 -24.77 -43.55 5.92
C GLU A 559 -23.51 -42.70 6.17
N TRP A 560 -22.75 -42.40 5.12
CA TRP A 560 -21.62 -41.47 5.19
C TRP A 560 -22.07 -40.07 5.61
N VAL A 561 -23.10 -39.50 4.96
CA VAL A 561 -23.70 -38.20 5.33
C VAL A 561 -24.08 -38.15 6.80
N ARG A 562 -24.81 -39.14 7.31
CA ARG A 562 -25.17 -39.21 8.75
C ARG A 562 -23.96 -39.23 9.66
N SER A 563 -22.86 -39.86 9.23
CA SER A 563 -21.61 -39.89 10.01
C SER A 563 -20.92 -38.52 10.06
N LEU A 564 -20.98 -37.75 8.97
CA LEU A 564 -20.47 -36.37 8.90
C LEU A 564 -21.28 -35.44 9.80
N GLU A 565 -22.61 -35.52 9.73
CA GLU A 565 -23.52 -34.75 10.58
C GLU A 565 -23.30 -35.02 12.07
N GLN A 566 -23.11 -36.29 12.46
CA GLN A 566 -22.78 -36.68 13.83
C GLN A 566 -21.43 -36.12 14.29
N GLN A 567 -20.40 -36.18 13.45
CA GLN A 567 -19.09 -35.56 13.75
C GLN A 567 -19.19 -34.04 13.88
N ALA A 568 -19.97 -33.37 13.03
CA ALA A 568 -20.19 -31.93 13.08
C ALA A 568 -20.98 -31.51 14.34
N ALA A 569 -21.91 -32.33 14.82
CA ALA A 569 -22.60 -32.12 16.09
C ALA A 569 -21.66 -32.27 17.29
N LEU A 570 -20.81 -33.31 17.30
CA LEU A 570 -19.83 -33.56 18.36
C LEU A 570 -18.72 -32.50 18.45
N ARG A 571 -18.41 -31.79 17.35
CA ARG A 571 -17.48 -30.64 17.36
C ARG A 571 -18.09 -29.34 17.90
N LYS A 572 -19.40 -29.31 18.14
CA LYS A 572 -20.15 -28.14 18.66
C LYS A 572 -20.52 -28.25 20.14
N THR A 573 -20.19 -29.38 20.78
CA THR A 573 -20.40 -29.69 22.20
C THR A 573 -19.06 -29.74 22.94
#